data_AF-A0A1F2W7T8-F1
#
_entry.id   AF-A0A1F2W7T8-F1
#
_cell.length_a   1.000
_cell.length_b   1.000
_cell.length_c   1.000
_cell.angle_alpha   90.00
_cell.angle_beta   90.00
_cell.angle_gamma   90.00
#
_symmetry.space_group_name_H-M   'P 1'
#
loop_
_entity.id
_entity.type
_entity.pdbx_description
1 polymer ?
#
loop_
_entity_poly.entity_id
_entity_poly.type
_entity_poly.pdbx_seq_one_letter_code
_entity_poly.pdbx_strand_id
1 'polypeptide(L)'
;MQAAKVLAVSMWFSLLALARFLARRVLGVGRVASMGAVAAVALFAAINYPVLGTSRSSYLGFISASGAMYHNLPQLYSVALGMAAAVLIGASAEEGRPWGRPFVVAAAFVSASFWFKPSLFVVMAPAMVIAAGLVWREHRRAALGAILVLCLPPLWWVAYPRLVGVPTLDLGMGIDPFDVYFGLGAGRFPAWISSSFWRQAIAIVVLSFAAWLTPLGAWLGRAGSALRRRGRAALGVARRSALQVVLAVALALGVAMGVLLAEPGQARYYGNFTWSASAAYVISLPLLVRLATDVRSRVCRWVIVALFALHVAAGGLHLWILVTAGHI
;
A
#
# COMPACT_ATOMS: atom_id res chain seq x y z
N MET A 1 13.26 19.84 18.56
CA MET A 1 12.91 20.04 17.13
C MET A 1 13.93 19.43 16.16
N GLN A 2 15.25 19.60 16.36
CA GLN A 2 16.26 19.02 15.45
C GLN A 2 16.29 17.48 15.45
N ALA A 3 16.18 16.83 16.62
CA ALA A 3 16.14 15.36 16.72
C ALA A 3 15.00 14.72 15.91
N ALA A 4 13.79 15.31 15.93
CA ALA A 4 12.66 14.82 15.16
C ALA A 4 12.89 14.91 13.64
N LYS A 5 13.56 15.98 13.17
CA LYS A 5 13.94 16.14 11.76
C LYS A 5 14.98 15.10 11.34
N VAL A 6 16.01 14.88 12.15
CA VAL A 6 17.03 13.85 11.90
C VAL A 6 16.37 12.47 11.81
N LEU A 7 15.52 12.13 12.77
CA LEU A 7 14.80 10.87 12.78
C LEU A 7 13.89 10.69 11.56
N ALA A 8 13.15 11.73 11.14
CA ALA A 8 12.32 11.70 9.95
C ALA A 8 13.14 11.41 8.69
N VAL A 9 14.28 12.10 8.53
CA VAL A 9 15.20 11.91 7.39
C VAL A 9 15.81 10.51 7.41
N SER A 10 16.27 10.04 8.57
CA SER A 10 16.80 8.68 8.72
C SER A 10 15.76 7.61 8.37
N MET A 11 14.52 7.80 8.79
CA MET A 11 13.43 6.87 8.50
C MET A 11 13.04 6.89 7.03
N TRP A 12 13.04 8.08 6.41
CA TRP A 12 12.83 8.24 4.97
C TRP A 12 13.87 7.46 4.15
N PHE A 13 15.16 7.67 4.42
CA PHE A 13 16.21 6.94 3.72
C PHE A 13 16.18 5.43 4.01
N SER A 14 15.81 5.03 5.23
CA SER A 14 15.62 3.62 5.59
C SER A 14 14.50 2.98 4.75
N LEU A 15 13.37 3.65 4.62
CA LEU A 15 12.27 3.20 3.76
C LEU A 15 12.73 3.04 2.30
N LEU A 16 13.44 4.02 1.74
CA LEU A 16 13.94 3.96 0.36
C LEU A 16 14.96 2.82 0.18
N ALA A 17 15.83 2.61 1.16
CA ALA A 17 16.78 1.49 1.16
C ALA A 17 16.07 0.14 1.22
N LEU A 18 15.06 0.01 2.09
CA LEU A 18 14.23 -1.19 2.21
C LEU A 18 13.45 -1.45 0.91
N ALA A 19 12.89 -0.43 0.27
CA ALA A 19 12.20 -0.56 -1.01
C ALA A 19 13.13 -1.07 -2.12
N ARG A 20 14.36 -0.52 -2.19
CA ARG A 20 15.39 -0.99 -3.12
C ARG A 20 15.79 -2.44 -2.82
N PHE A 21 15.98 -2.78 -1.56
CA PHE A 21 16.33 -4.13 -1.14
C PHE A 21 15.24 -5.13 -1.50
N LEU A 22 13.97 -4.80 -1.19
CA LEU A 22 12.80 -5.59 -1.55
C LEU A 22 12.73 -5.82 -3.06
N ALA A 23 12.88 -4.76 -3.87
CA ALA A 23 12.85 -4.88 -5.32
C ALA A 23 14.01 -5.75 -5.85
N ARG A 24 15.25 -5.44 -5.44
CA ARG A 24 16.45 -6.02 -6.05
C ARG A 24 16.79 -7.40 -5.55
N ARG A 25 16.79 -7.58 -4.23
CA ARG A 25 17.21 -8.84 -3.60
C ARG A 25 16.04 -9.79 -3.60
N VAL A 26 14.94 -9.40 -2.99
CA VAL A 26 13.80 -10.29 -2.74
C VAL A 26 12.91 -10.55 -3.96
N LEU A 27 12.66 -9.54 -4.78
CA LEU A 27 11.83 -9.68 -5.98
C LEU A 27 12.66 -9.99 -7.24
N GLY A 28 13.99 -9.96 -7.16
CA GLY A 28 14.88 -10.26 -8.29
C GLY A 28 14.83 -9.23 -9.43
N VAL A 29 14.48 -7.98 -9.13
CA VAL A 29 14.43 -6.90 -10.13
C VAL A 29 15.85 -6.40 -10.44
N GLY A 30 16.15 -6.19 -11.73
CA GLY A 30 17.45 -5.67 -12.18
C GLY A 30 17.80 -4.29 -11.60
N ARG A 31 19.09 -3.92 -11.59
CA ARG A 31 19.61 -2.70 -10.95
C ARG A 31 18.85 -1.44 -11.35
N VAL A 32 18.64 -1.21 -12.64
CA VAL A 32 17.96 -0.01 -13.17
C VAL A 32 16.51 0.03 -12.70
N ALA A 33 15.76 -1.07 -12.89
CA ALA A 33 14.37 -1.13 -12.48
C ALA A 33 14.19 -1.03 -10.95
N SER A 34 15.14 -1.52 -10.15
CA SER A 34 15.12 -1.33 -8.69
C SER A 34 15.21 0.13 -8.25
N MET A 35 15.84 1.01 -9.05
CA MET A 35 15.79 2.46 -8.83
C MET A 35 14.42 3.04 -9.14
N GLY A 36 13.69 2.44 -10.08
CA GLY A 36 12.28 2.74 -10.31
C GLY A 36 11.46 2.51 -9.04
N ALA A 37 11.67 1.41 -8.31
CA ALA A 37 10.97 1.16 -7.04
C ALA A 37 11.26 2.25 -5.98
N VAL A 38 12.50 2.72 -5.91
CA VAL A 38 12.89 3.84 -5.03
C VAL A 38 12.17 5.13 -5.44
N ALA A 39 12.22 5.47 -6.74
CA ALA A 39 11.55 6.65 -7.27
C ALA A 39 10.03 6.59 -7.04
N ALA A 40 9.43 5.40 -7.18
CA ALA A 40 8.02 5.21 -6.90
C ALA A 40 7.71 5.43 -5.42
N VAL A 41 8.43 4.79 -4.50
CA VAL A 41 8.18 5.01 -3.07
C VAL A 41 8.39 6.47 -2.67
N ALA A 42 9.30 7.18 -3.34
CA ALA A 42 9.54 8.59 -3.07
C ALA A 42 8.46 9.53 -3.63
N LEU A 43 7.96 9.25 -4.84
CA LEU A 43 7.27 10.25 -5.67
C LEU A 43 6.04 9.71 -6.40
N PHE A 44 5.62 8.47 -6.20
CA PHE A 44 4.47 7.93 -6.93
C PHE A 44 3.17 8.53 -6.40
N ALA A 45 2.38 9.10 -7.30
CA ALA A 45 1.06 9.65 -7.01
C ALA A 45 0.08 9.29 -8.14
N ALA A 46 -1.21 9.20 -7.80
CA ALA A 46 -2.26 9.00 -8.79
C ALA A 46 -2.24 10.11 -9.87
N ILE A 47 -2.54 9.73 -11.11
CA ILE A 47 -2.67 10.71 -12.20
C ILE A 47 -3.95 11.52 -11.96
N ASN A 48 -3.82 12.84 -11.96
CA ASN A 48 -4.97 13.75 -11.85
C ASN A 48 -5.56 14.09 -13.22
N TYR A 49 -6.82 14.53 -13.24
CA TYR A 49 -7.48 15.08 -14.42
C TYR A 49 -7.85 16.56 -14.18
N PRO A 50 -7.59 17.50 -15.12
CA PRO A 50 -6.74 17.30 -16.30
C PRO A 50 -5.32 16.88 -15.90
N VAL A 51 -4.59 16.26 -16.81
CA VAL A 51 -3.28 15.62 -16.53
C VAL A 51 -2.35 16.63 -15.85
N LEU A 52 -1.94 16.31 -14.62
CA LEU A 52 -1.06 17.15 -13.79
C LEU A 52 -1.64 18.54 -13.45
N GLY A 53 -2.95 18.77 -13.62
CA GLY A 53 -3.63 20.01 -13.27
C GLY A 53 -3.96 20.08 -11.77
N THR A 54 -3.00 20.48 -10.94
CA THR A 54 -3.23 20.71 -9.51
C THR A 54 -2.83 22.12 -9.10
N SER A 55 -3.78 22.89 -8.57
CA SER A 55 -3.55 24.21 -7.97
C SER A 55 -3.45 24.16 -6.43
N ARG A 56 -3.74 23.00 -5.83
CA ARG A 56 -3.66 22.74 -4.38
C ARG A 56 -3.13 21.34 -4.13
N SER A 57 -2.41 21.17 -3.02
CA SER A 57 -1.86 19.89 -2.54
C SER A 57 -2.93 18.84 -2.20
N SER A 58 -4.22 19.22 -2.18
CA SER A 58 -5.32 18.42 -1.63
C SER A 58 -6.08 17.52 -2.61
N TYR A 59 -5.55 17.23 -3.81
CA TYR A 59 -6.17 16.24 -4.70
C TYR A 59 -5.17 15.31 -5.36
N LEU A 60 -5.29 14.03 -5.05
CA LEU A 60 -4.28 13.02 -5.36
C LEU A 60 -4.88 11.64 -5.60
N GLY A 61 -6.02 11.54 -6.31
CA GLY A 61 -6.69 10.24 -6.54
C GLY A 61 -6.73 9.37 -5.27
N PHE A 62 -6.51 8.06 -5.37
CA PHE A 62 -6.36 7.22 -4.18
C PHE A 62 -5.06 7.47 -3.38
N ILE A 63 -3.98 8.01 -3.99
CA ILE A 63 -2.61 7.89 -3.47
C ILE A 63 -1.75 9.12 -3.74
N SER A 64 -0.98 9.52 -2.72
CA SER A 64 0.26 10.27 -2.88
C SER A 64 1.31 9.76 -1.90
N ALA A 65 2.40 9.18 -2.42
CA ALA A 65 3.54 8.82 -1.57
C ALA A 65 4.14 10.06 -0.90
N SER A 66 4.23 11.18 -1.62
CA SER A 66 4.74 12.44 -1.07
C SER A 66 3.79 13.02 0.00
N GLY A 67 2.49 13.10 -0.29
CA GLY A 67 1.49 13.62 0.64
C GLY A 67 1.37 12.78 1.93
N ALA A 68 1.44 11.45 1.82
CA ALA A 68 1.30 10.54 2.96
C ALA A 68 2.54 10.50 3.87
N MET A 69 3.73 10.75 3.33
CA MET A 69 4.99 10.51 4.05
C MET A 69 5.72 11.77 4.52
N TYR A 70 5.61 12.89 3.79
CA TYR A 70 6.30 14.13 4.18
C TYR A 70 5.56 14.94 5.26
N HIS A 71 4.24 14.80 5.37
CA HIS A 71 3.44 15.54 6.39
C HIS A 71 3.14 14.76 7.65
N ASN A 72 3.48 13.48 7.68
CA ASN A 72 3.06 12.61 8.77
C ASN A 72 4.13 11.61 9.12
N LEU A 73 4.99 12.06 10.02
CA LEU A 73 6.06 11.26 10.56
C LEU A 73 5.56 9.91 11.14
N PRO A 74 4.45 9.83 11.92
CA PRO A 74 3.92 8.54 12.36
C PRO A 74 3.56 7.57 11.23
N GLN A 75 2.98 8.06 10.13
CA GLN A 75 2.71 7.26 8.93
C GLN A 75 4.01 6.75 8.30
N LEU A 76 5.03 7.60 8.19
CA LEU A 76 6.34 7.21 7.65
C LEU A 76 6.97 6.07 8.46
N TYR A 77 6.95 6.16 9.80
CA TYR A 77 7.41 5.06 10.66
C TYR A 77 6.60 3.78 10.44
N SER A 78 5.27 3.90 10.43
CA SER A 78 4.37 2.77 10.22
C SER A 78 4.69 2.05 8.90
N VAL A 79 4.80 2.79 7.79
CA VAL A 79 5.12 2.23 6.47
C VAL A 79 6.54 1.68 6.38
N ALA A 80 7.53 2.30 7.01
CA ALA A 80 8.90 1.76 7.05
C ALA A 80 8.96 0.40 7.76
N LEU A 81 8.23 0.23 8.87
CA LEU A 81 8.09 -1.06 9.56
C LEU A 81 7.37 -2.09 8.67
N GLY A 82 6.34 -1.68 7.94
CA GLY A 82 5.67 -2.53 6.93
C GLY A 82 6.60 -3.00 5.82
N MET A 83 7.42 -2.09 5.30
CA MET A 83 8.41 -2.43 4.27
C MET A 83 9.48 -3.37 4.82
N ALA A 84 9.93 -3.18 6.07
CA ALA A 84 10.85 -4.10 6.73
C ALA A 84 10.21 -5.49 6.91
N ALA A 85 8.94 -5.57 7.30
CA ALA A 85 8.20 -6.83 7.37
C ALA A 85 8.11 -7.51 6.00
N ALA A 86 7.81 -6.77 4.93
CA ALA A 86 7.79 -7.29 3.56
C ALA A 86 9.16 -7.83 3.11
N VAL A 87 10.24 -7.12 3.44
CA VAL A 87 11.63 -7.57 3.21
C VAL A 87 11.90 -8.88 3.95
N LEU A 88 11.56 -8.97 5.23
CA LEU A 88 11.77 -10.20 6.01
C LEU A 88 10.99 -11.39 5.44
N ILE A 89 9.72 -11.20 5.12
CA ILE A 89 8.87 -12.26 4.53
C ILE A 89 9.50 -12.78 3.24
N GLY A 90 9.89 -11.87 2.34
CA GLY A 90 10.38 -12.28 1.04
C GLY A 90 11.83 -12.76 1.05
N ALA A 91 12.74 -12.20 1.85
CA ALA A 91 14.10 -12.71 1.99
C ALA A 91 14.10 -14.13 2.57
N SER A 92 13.24 -14.37 3.56
CA SER A 92 13.00 -15.71 4.11
C SER A 92 12.48 -16.68 3.04
N ALA A 93 11.71 -16.19 2.06
CA ALA A 93 11.20 -16.99 0.95
C ALA A 93 12.31 -17.45 0.00
N GLU A 94 13.28 -16.59 -0.29
CA GLU A 94 14.44 -16.92 -1.14
C GLU A 94 15.34 -17.98 -0.51
N GLU A 95 15.48 -17.96 0.82
CA GLU A 95 16.24 -18.96 1.58
C GLU A 95 15.50 -20.30 1.74
N GLY A 96 14.34 -20.47 1.11
CA GLY A 96 13.51 -21.67 1.22
C GLY A 96 12.88 -21.84 2.61
N ARG A 97 12.89 -20.80 3.45
CA ARG A 97 12.32 -20.78 4.79
C ARG A 97 11.28 -19.66 4.99
N PRO A 98 10.35 -19.37 4.05
CA PRO A 98 9.51 -18.15 4.09
C PRO A 98 8.71 -17.93 5.38
N TRP A 99 8.50 -19.00 6.13
CA TRP A 99 7.52 -19.08 7.21
C TRP A 99 8.15 -19.54 8.53
N GLY A 100 9.43 -19.21 8.75
CA GLY A 100 10.15 -19.50 10.01
C GLY A 100 10.09 -18.35 11.02
N ARG A 101 11.14 -18.20 11.83
CA ARG A 101 11.32 -17.04 12.74
C ARG A 101 11.14 -15.68 12.04
N PRO A 102 11.61 -15.46 10.80
CA PRO A 102 11.42 -14.18 10.12
C PRO A 102 9.96 -13.78 9.92
N PHE A 103 9.03 -14.74 9.79
CA PHE A 103 7.60 -14.44 9.68
C PHE A 103 7.01 -13.89 10.98
N VAL A 104 7.46 -14.40 12.13
CA VAL A 104 7.08 -13.89 13.46
C VAL A 104 7.68 -12.50 13.71
N VAL A 105 8.94 -12.28 13.29
CA VAL A 105 9.58 -10.95 13.39
C VAL A 105 8.88 -9.94 12.47
N ALA A 106 8.49 -10.36 11.26
CA ALA A 106 7.68 -9.53 10.37
C ALA A 106 6.33 -9.16 11.01
N ALA A 107 5.67 -10.11 11.68
CA ALA A 107 4.44 -9.86 12.43
C ALA A 107 4.67 -8.87 13.58
N ALA A 108 5.84 -8.93 14.24
CA ALA A 108 6.22 -7.96 15.27
C ALA A 108 6.39 -6.55 14.70
N PHE A 109 7.04 -6.40 13.53
CA PHE A 109 7.12 -5.10 12.86
C PHE A 109 5.76 -4.56 12.41
N VAL A 110 4.88 -5.41 11.87
CA VAL A 110 3.50 -5.00 11.54
C VAL A 110 2.75 -4.60 12.79
N SER A 111 2.87 -5.33 13.89
CA SER A 111 2.23 -4.98 15.17
C SER A 111 2.78 -3.69 15.77
N ALA A 112 4.10 -3.47 15.67
CA ALA A 112 4.74 -2.23 16.10
C ALA A 112 4.21 -1.02 15.31
N SER A 113 3.89 -1.21 14.02
CA SER A 113 3.37 -0.14 13.15
C SER A 113 2.07 0.47 13.67
N PHE A 114 1.24 -0.31 14.38
CA PHE A 114 -0.01 0.16 15.00
C PHE A 114 0.20 1.34 15.95
N TRP A 115 1.26 1.30 16.76
CA TRP A 115 1.56 2.31 17.77
C TRP A 115 2.03 3.64 17.20
N PHE A 116 2.53 3.64 15.96
CA PHE A 116 2.83 4.87 15.24
C PHE A 116 1.59 5.34 14.50
N LYS A 117 1.04 4.49 13.64
CA LYS A 117 -0.19 4.77 12.91
C LYS A 117 -0.91 3.48 12.51
N PRO A 118 -2.17 3.26 12.95
CA PRO A 118 -2.90 2.02 12.69
C PRO A 118 -3.16 1.71 11.21
N SER A 119 -3.09 2.71 10.33
CA SER A 119 -3.47 2.60 8.91
C SER A 119 -2.77 1.47 8.14
N LEU A 120 -1.49 1.21 8.40
CA LEU A 120 -0.81 0.06 7.80
C LEU A 120 -1.22 -1.25 8.48
N PHE A 121 -1.31 -1.26 9.81
CA PHE A 121 -1.64 -2.46 10.58
C PHE A 121 -2.97 -3.07 10.13
N VAL A 122 -4.01 -2.24 9.97
CA VAL A 122 -5.37 -2.71 9.62
C VAL A 122 -5.45 -3.40 8.25
N VAL A 123 -4.48 -3.18 7.36
CA VAL A 123 -4.39 -3.85 6.05
C VAL A 123 -3.38 -4.99 6.03
N MET A 124 -2.22 -4.80 6.67
CA MET A 124 -1.13 -5.79 6.67
C MET A 124 -1.40 -6.95 7.63
N ALA A 125 -1.99 -6.71 8.80
CA ALA A 125 -2.24 -7.78 9.76
C ALA A 125 -3.22 -8.82 9.21
N PRO A 126 -4.39 -8.47 8.65
CA PRO A 126 -5.27 -9.46 7.99
C PRO A 126 -4.59 -10.17 6.80
N ALA A 127 -3.81 -9.44 5.99
CA ALA A 127 -3.07 -10.04 4.88
C ALA A 127 -2.06 -11.11 5.36
N MET A 128 -1.36 -10.83 6.46
CA MET A 128 -0.46 -11.79 7.10
C MET A 128 -1.20 -12.96 7.76
N VAL A 129 -2.38 -12.75 8.35
CA VAL A 129 -3.21 -13.85 8.88
C VAL A 129 -3.66 -14.79 7.76
N ILE A 130 -4.09 -14.25 6.63
CA ILE A 130 -4.43 -15.05 5.44
C ILE A 130 -3.22 -15.86 4.99
N ALA A 131 -2.06 -15.21 4.89
CA ALA A 131 -0.80 -15.87 4.54
C ALA A 131 -0.41 -16.98 5.54
N ALA A 132 -0.59 -16.75 6.84
CA ALA A 132 -0.38 -17.75 7.90
C ALA A 132 -1.29 -18.97 7.72
N GLY A 133 -2.55 -18.76 7.32
CA GLY A 133 -3.50 -19.83 7.00
C GLY A 133 -3.05 -20.71 5.82
N LEU A 134 -2.47 -20.11 4.77
CA LEU A 134 -1.98 -20.83 3.59
C LEU A 134 -0.84 -21.81 3.91
N VAL A 135 -0.09 -21.55 4.99
CA VAL A 135 1.12 -22.30 5.39
C VAL A 135 0.97 -23.03 6.71
N TRP A 136 -0.21 -22.96 7.33
CA TRP A 136 -0.49 -23.51 8.65
C TRP A 136 -0.05 -24.97 8.82
N ARG A 137 -0.30 -25.80 7.80
CA ARG A 137 0.02 -27.24 7.84
C ARG A 137 1.52 -27.52 7.95
N GLU A 138 2.36 -26.70 7.35
CA GLU A 138 3.82 -26.91 7.27
C GLU A 138 4.56 -26.13 8.36
N HIS A 139 4.02 -24.97 8.75
CA HIS A 139 4.70 -24.02 9.62
C HIS A 139 3.85 -23.58 10.81
N ARG A 140 3.07 -24.51 11.39
CA ARG A 140 2.09 -24.24 12.45
C ARG A 140 2.62 -23.34 13.59
N ARG A 141 3.84 -23.62 14.08
CA ARG A 141 4.43 -22.85 15.20
C ARG A 141 4.68 -21.39 14.85
N ALA A 142 5.25 -21.13 13.67
CA ALA A 142 5.52 -19.77 13.22
C ALA A 142 4.23 -19.05 12.82
N ALA A 143 3.28 -19.75 12.17
CA ALA A 143 1.96 -19.21 11.85
C ALA A 143 1.20 -18.79 13.12
N LEU A 144 1.16 -19.66 14.14
CA LEU A 144 0.57 -19.34 15.44
C LEU A 144 1.29 -18.19 16.12
N GLY A 145 2.62 -18.20 16.15
CA GLY A 145 3.42 -17.11 16.74
C GLY A 145 3.14 -15.76 16.07
N ALA A 146 3.08 -15.73 14.73
CA ALA A 146 2.73 -14.52 13.99
C ALA A 146 1.30 -14.03 14.31
N ILE A 147 0.32 -14.94 14.33
CA ILE A 147 -1.07 -14.60 14.69
C ILE A 147 -1.13 -14.04 16.11
N LEU A 148 -0.49 -14.69 17.08
CA LEU A 148 -0.46 -14.23 18.48
C LEU A 148 0.12 -12.81 18.59
N VAL A 149 1.23 -12.55 17.88
CA VAL A 149 1.85 -11.22 17.86
C VAL A 149 0.92 -10.18 17.22
N LEU A 150 0.30 -10.50 16.08
CA LEU A 150 -0.66 -9.62 15.40
C LEU A 150 -1.93 -9.37 16.22
N CYS A 151 -2.29 -10.25 17.15
CA CYS A 151 -3.41 -10.06 18.06
C CYS A 151 -3.08 -9.09 19.22
N LEU A 152 -1.81 -8.77 19.50
CA LEU A 152 -1.47 -7.91 20.63
C LEU A 152 -2.06 -6.49 20.50
N PRO A 153 -1.94 -5.78 19.36
CA PRO A 153 -2.53 -4.45 19.23
C PRO A 153 -4.07 -4.40 19.39
N PRO A 154 -4.88 -5.25 18.74
CA PRO A 154 -6.33 -5.20 18.93
C PRO A 154 -6.74 -5.63 20.35
N LEU A 155 -6.04 -6.60 20.96
CA LEU A 155 -6.29 -6.96 22.37
C LEU A 155 -6.02 -5.78 23.30
N TRP A 156 -4.90 -5.06 23.08
CA TRP A 156 -4.62 -3.85 23.83
C TRP A 156 -5.70 -2.78 23.61
N TRP A 157 -6.07 -2.52 22.36
CA TRP A 157 -7.06 -1.50 21.99
C TRP A 157 -8.42 -1.74 22.67
N VAL A 158 -8.82 -3.01 22.83
CA VAL A 158 -10.08 -3.38 23.49
C VAL A 158 -9.94 -3.43 25.02
N ALA A 159 -8.83 -3.97 25.53
CA ALA A 159 -8.66 -4.20 26.96
C ALA A 159 -8.28 -2.92 27.72
N TYR A 160 -7.37 -2.11 27.18
CA TYR A 160 -6.82 -0.94 27.87
C TYR A 160 -7.90 0.07 28.32
N PRO A 161 -8.85 0.51 27.46
CA PRO A 161 -9.88 1.45 27.89
C PRO A 161 -10.77 0.87 29.01
N ARG A 162 -11.08 -0.43 28.94
CA ARG A 162 -11.89 -1.12 29.96
C ARG A 162 -11.16 -1.23 31.29
N LEU A 163 -9.85 -1.51 31.26
CA LEU A 163 -9.03 -1.65 32.46
C LEU A 163 -8.78 -0.32 33.17
N VAL A 164 -8.67 0.78 32.41
CA VAL A 164 -8.38 2.13 32.96
C VAL A 164 -9.66 2.95 33.17
N GLY A 165 -10.83 2.43 32.80
CA GLY A 165 -12.11 3.14 32.92
C GLY A 165 -12.25 4.32 31.95
N VAL A 166 -11.52 4.29 30.82
CA VAL A 166 -11.59 5.34 29.80
C VAL A 166 -12.80 5.07 28.89
N PRO A 167 -13.76 6.01 28.78
CA PRO A 167 -14.89 5.85 27.88
C PRO A 167 -14.41 5.82 26.43
N THR A 168 -14.84 4.82 25.67
CA THR A 168 -14.59 4.72 24.24
C THR A 168 -15.62 5.54 23.48
N LEU A 169 -15.15 6.49 22.67
CA LEU A 169 -16.01 7.24 21.75
C LEU A 169 -16.30 6.36 20.52
N ASP A 170 -17.58 6.15 20.22
CA ASP A 170 -17.99 5.66 18.91
C ASP A 170 -18.02 6.86 17.96
N LEU A 171 -17.01 6.94 17.09
CA LEU A 171 -16.92 8.00 16.11
C LEU A 171 -17.94 7.81 14.97
N GLY A 172 -18.61 6.65 14.87
CA GLY A 172 -19.44 6.28 13.74
C GLY A 172 -18.60 5.99 12.50
N MET A 173 -18.88 4.91 11.79
CA MET A 173 -18.30 4.62 10.48
C MET A 173 -19.41 4.46 9.46
N GLY A 174 -19.33 5.21 8.36
CA GLY A 174 -20.25 5.08 7.23
C GLY A 174 -19.68 4.15 6.16
N ILE A 175 -20.58 3.44 5.48
CA ILE A 175 -20.26 2.76 4.21
C ILE A 175 -20.75 3.68 3.09
N ASP A 176 -19.88 4.57 2.63
CA ASP A 176 -20.18 5.61 1.64
C ASP A 176 -19.19 5.51 0.46
N PRO A 177 -19.49 4.64 -0.54
CA PRO A 177 -18.56 4.37 -1.62
C PRO A 177 -18.16 5.63 -2.39
N PHE A 178 -16.85 5.89 -2.48
CA PHE A 178 -16.25 7.00 -3.22
C PHE A 178 -16.58 8.41 -2.71
N ASP A 179 -17.33 8.58 -1.62
CA ASP A 179 -17.80 9.88 -1.15
C ASP A 179 -16.64 10.88 -0.94
N VAL A 180 -15.56 10.43 -0.31
CA VAL A 180 -14.33 11.20 -0.10
C VAL A 180 -13.75 11.70 -1.42
N TYR A 181 -13.66 10.82 -2.43
CA TYR A 181 -13.04 11.13 -3.71
C TYR A 181 -13.94 11.98 -4.61
N PHE A 182 -15.25 11.86 -4.46
CA PHE A 182 -16.21 12.64 -5.22
C PHE A 182 -16.28 14.07 -4.70
N GLY A 183 -16.31 14.26 -3.38
CA GLY A 183 -16.24 15.60 -2.79
C GLY A 183 -14.96 16.35 -3.18
N LEU A 184 -13.82 15.66 -3.27
CA LEU A 184 -12.55 16.26 -3.66
C LEU A 184 -12.37 16.40 -5.19
N GLY A 185 -13.06 15.59 -5.99
CA GLY A 185 -12.83 15.45 -7.44
C GLY A 185 -13.94 15.97 -8.37
N ALA A 186 -15.15 16.24 -7.87
CA ALA A 186 -16.31 16.57 -8.71
C ALA A 186 -16.10 17.79 -9.61
N GLY A 187 -15.39 18.82 -9.12
CA GLY A 187 -15.11 20.04 -9.89
C GLY A 187 -14.01 19.92 -10.95
N ARG A 188 -13.36 18.75 -11.08
CA ARG A 188 -12.21 18.56 -11.98
C ARG A 188 -12.53 17.77 -13.23
N PHE A 189 -13.53 16.91 -13.16
CA PHE A 189 -13.96 16.12 -14.31
C PHE A 189 -14.95 16.94 -15.16
N PRO A 190 -14.96 16.75 -16.50
CA PRO A 190 -15.96 17.36 -17.35
C PRO A 190 -17.37 16.95 -16.91
N ALA A 191 -18.36 17.81 -17.15
CA ALA A 191 -19.75 17.59 -16.72
C ALA A 191 -20.32 16.22 -17.11
N TRP A 192 -19.89 15.65 -18.25
CA TRP A 192 -20.35 14.34 -18.71
C TRP A 192 -19.79 13.14 -17.91
N ILE A 193 -18.69 13.33 -17.16
CA ILE A 193 -18.14 12.37 -16.20
C ILE A 193 -18.74 12.61 -14.81
N SER A 194 -18.74 13.86 -14.34
CA SER A 194 -19.21 14.21 -12.99
C SER A 194 -20.73 14.13 -12.81
N SER A 195 -21.49 14.09 -13.91
CA SER A 195 -22.94 13.84 -13.88
C SER A 195 -23.34 12.38 -13.60
N SER A 196 -22.38 11.45 -13.56
CA SER A 196 -22.65 10.03 -13.33
C SER A 196 -21.68 9.44 -12.31
N PHE A 197 -22.25 8.94 -11.20
CA PHE A 197 -21.52 8.20 -10.16
C PHE A 197 -20.55 7.17 -10.77
N TRP A 198 -21.06 6.31 -11.66
CA TRP A 198 -20.26 5.23 -12.24
C TRP A 198 -19.11 5.72 -13.12
N ARG A 199 -19.33 6.76 -13.93
CA ARG A 199 -18.29 7.31 -14.80
C ARG A 199 -17.17 7.94 -13.98
N GLN A 200 -17.53 8.69 -12.95
CA GLN A 200 -16.56 9.31 -12.04
C GLN A 200 -15.79 8.26 -11.24
N ALA A 201 -16.46 7.25 -10.69
CA ALA A 201 -15.82 6.13 -9.99
C ALA A 201 -14.82 5.39 -10.89
N ILE A 202 -15.24 5.02 -12.11
CA ILE A 202 -14.38 4.35 -13.09
C ILE A 202 -13.18 5.24 -13.44
N ALA A 203 -13.39 6.54 -13.70
CA ALA A 203 -12.31 7.46 -14.00
C ALA A 203 -11.29 7.55 -12.86
N ILE A 204 -11.74 7.67 -11.61
CA ILE A 204 -10.86 7.74 -10.44
C ILE A 204 -10.05 6.46 -10.27
N VAL A 205 -10.68 5.29 -10.39
CA VAL A 205 -10.00 3.98 -10.30
C VAL A 205 -8.99 3.83 -11.43
N VAL A 206 -9.40 4.06 -12.68
CA VAL A 206 -8.52 3.89 -13.84
C VAL A 206 -7.31 4.82 -13.75
N LEU A 207 -7.49 6.09 -13.42
CA LEU A 207 -6.39 7.05 -13.32
C LEU A 207 -5.45 6.76 -12.15
N SER A 208 -5.96 6.24 -11.03
CA SER A 208 -5.14 5.93 -9.85
C SER A 208 -4.37 4.61 -9.95
N PHE A 209 -4.86 3.69 -10.77
CA PHE A 209 -4.27 2.36 -10.96
C PHE A 209 -3.73 2.15 -12.38
N ALA A 210 -3.62 3.19 -13.22
CA ALA A 210 -3.30 3.00 -14.64
C ALA A 210 -1.99 2.22 -14.86
N ALA A 211 -0.95 2.50 -14.05
CA ALA A 211 0.31 1.77 -14.11
C ALA A 211 0.19 0.31 -13.66
N TRP A 212 -0.79 -0.02 -12.80
CA TRP A 212 -1.07 -1.37 -12.30
C TRP A 212 -1.92 -2.22 -13.24
N LEU A 213 -2.81 -1.62 -14.06
CA LEU A 213 -3.79 -2.37 -14.85
C LEU A 213 -3.15 -3.42 -15.75
N THR A 214 -2.17 -3.03 -16.56
CA THR A 214 -1.53 -3.94 -17.53
C THR A 214 -0.67 -5.01 -16.85
N PRO A 215 0.23 -4.70 -15.89
CA PRO A 215 0.99 -5.73 -15.18
C PRO A 215 0.11 -6.69 -14.38
N LEU A 216 -0.94 -6.19 -13.73
CA LEU A 216 -1.87 -7.00 -12.94
C LEU A 216 -2.69 -7.93 -13.84
N GLY A 217 -3.22 -7.42 -14.96
CA GLY A 217 -3.94 -8.25 -15.93
C GLY A 217 -3.06 -9.37 -16.51
N ALA A 218 -1.81 -9.08 -16.83
CA ALA A 218 -0.85 -10.08 -17.30
C ALA A 218 -0.52 -11.13 -16.22
N TRP A 219 -0.40 -10.73 -14.96
CA TRP A 219 -0.18 -11.65 -13.85
C TRP A 219 -1.40 -12.53 -13.57
N LEU A 220 -2.59 -11.95 -13.51
CA LEU A 220 -3.86 -12.67 -13.31
C LEU A 220 -4.14 -13.66 -14.46
N GLY A 221 -3.85 -13.30 -15.71
CA GLY A 221 -3.98 -14.22 -16.85
C GLY A 221 -3.07 -15.45 -16.73
N ARG A 222 -1.83 -15.26 -16.27
CA ARG A 222 -0.91 -16.38 -15.96
C ARG A 222 -1.41 -17.22 -14.79
N ALA A 223 -1.85 -16.58 -13.70
CA ALA A 223 -2.36 -17.28 -12.52
C ALA A 223 -3.62 -18.09 -12.84
N GLY A 224 -4.59 -17.51 -13.55
CA GLY A 224 -5.84 -18.18 -13.94
C GLY A 224 -5.61 -19.36 -14.88
N SER A 225 -4.69 -19.24 -15.84
CA SER A 225 -4.34 -20.36 -16.73
C SER A 225 -3.61 -21.50 -16.01
N ALA A 226 -2.87 -21.22 -14.94
CA ALA A 226 -2.27 -22.22 -14.07
C ALA A 226 -3.30 -22.89 -13.15
N LEU A 227 -4.23 -22.11 -12.59
CA LEU A 227 -5.29 -22.59 -11.70
C LEU A 227 -6.21 -23.60 -12.40
N ARG A 228 -6.60 -23.30 -13.65
CA ARG A 228 -7.42 -24.19 -14.49
C ARG A 228 -6.73 -25.52 -14.81
N ARG A 229 -5.40 -25.56 -14.84
CA ARG A 229 -4.67 -26.77 -15.22
C ARG A 229 -4.45 -27.73 -14.06
N ARG A 230 -4.26 -27.28 -12.81
CA ARG A 230 -4.05 -28.16 -11.62
C ARG A 230 -4.35 -27.43 -10.29
N GLY A 231 -5.50 -27.69 -9.67
CA GLY A 231 -5.92 -27.04 -8.40
C GLY A 231 -4.93 -27.21 -7.23
N ARG A 232 -4.22 -28.34 -7.11
CA ARG A 232 -3.16 -28.52 -6.10
C ARG A 232 -1.86 -27.76 -6.41
N ALA A 233 -1.56 -27.51 -7.68
CA ALA A 233 -0.39 -26.73 -8.08
C ALA A 233 -0.58 -25.24 -7.77
N ALA A 234 -1.82 -24.74 -7.81
CA ALA A 234 -2.15 -23.36 -7.45
C ALA A 234 -1.80 -23.02 -5.99
N LEU A 235 -2.10 -23.93 -5.05
CA LEU A 235 -1.67 -23.80 -3.65
C LEU A 235 -0.14 -23.79 -3.50
N GLY A 236 0.56 -24.64 -4.27
CA GLY A 236 2.02 -24.66 -4.30
C GLY A 236 2.64 -23.36 -4.84
N VAL A 237 2.03 -22.76 -5.88
CA VAL A 237 2.45 -21.46 -6.42
C VAL A 237 2.17 -20.34 -5.42
N ALA A 238 0.98 -20.31 -4.81
CA ALA A 238 0.64 -19.30 -3.79
C ALA A 238 1.61 -19.33 -2.59
N ARG A 239 2.04 -20.53 -2.17
CA ARG A 239 3.05 -20.71 -1.10
C ARG A 239 4.43 -20.18 -1.47
N ARG A 240 4.85 -20.35 -2.73
CA ARG A 240 6.12 -19.81 -3.26
C ARG A 240 6.07 -18.31 -3.53
N SER A 241 4.87 -17.78 -3.75
CA SER A 241 4.56 -16.37 -3.99
C SER A 241 4.02 -15.64 -2.75
N ALA A 242 4.35 -16.14 -1.56
CA ALA A 242 4.00 -15.63 -0.24
C ALA A 242 3.90 -14.09 -0.14
N LEU A 243 5.02 -13.42 -0.39
CA LEU A 243 5.14 -11.97 -0.34
C LEU A 243 4.18 -11.29 -1.32
N GLN A 244 4.07 -11.81 -2.54
CA GLN A 244 3.22 -11.24 -3.58
C GLN A 244 1.74 -11.34 -3.18
N VAL A 245 1.35 -12.45 -2.55
CA VAL A 245 0.00 -12.63 -1.99
C VAL A 245 -0.23 -11.63 -0.85
N VAL A 246 0.71 -11.51 0.11
CA VAL A 246 0.58 -10.55 1.23
C VAL A 246 0.42 -9.12 0.71
N LEU A 247 1.28 -8.67 -0.20
CA LEU A 247 1.23 -7.33 -0.76
C LEU A 247 -0.05 -7.11 -1.58
N ALA A 248 -0.46 -8.09 -2.40
CA ALA A 248 -1.69 -7.98 -3.20
C ALA A 248 -2.95 -7.94 -2.31
N VAL A 249 -3.02 -8.74 -1.26
CA VAL A 249 -4.13 -8.75 -0.30
C VAL A 249 -4.14 -7.45 0.50
N ALA A 250 -2.99 -6.99 0.99
CA ALA A 250 -2.89 -5.72 1.70
C ALA A 250 -3.34 -4.55 0.80
N LEU A 251 -2.90 -4.53 -0.46
CA LEU A 251 -3.35 -3.55 -1.45
C LEU A 251 -4.86 -3.61 -1.65
N ALA A 252 -5.43 -4.79 -1.88
CA ALA A 252 -6.87 -4.96 -2.09
C ALA A 252 -7.68 -4.49 -0.86
N LEU A 253 -7.25 -4.85 0.35
CA LEU A 253 -7.89 -4.40 1.59
C LEU A 253 -7.79 -2.89 1.77
N GLY A 254 -6.61 -2.31 1.55
CA GLY A 254 -6.40 -0.87 1.66
C GLY A 254 -7.27 -0.09 0.69
N VAL A 255 -7.36 -0.55 -0.57
CA VAL A 255 -8.24 0.06 -1.57
C VAL A 255 -9.70 -0.09 -1.18
N ALA A 256 -10.14 -1.28 -0.76
CA ALA A 256 -11.51 -1.50 -0.31
C ALA A 256 -11.87 -0.58 0.87
N MET A 257 -10.99 -0.45 1.86
CA MET A 257 -11.18 0.45 3.00
C MET A 257 -11.26 1.91 2.55
N GLY A 258 -10.34 2.37 1.71
CA GLY A 258 -10.33 3.75 1.21
C GLY A 258 -11.55 4.08 0.33
N VAL A 259 -12.04 3.13 -0.46
CA VAL A 259 -13.23 3.29 -1.32
C VAL A 259 -14.51 3.30 -0.51
N LEU A 260 -14.68 2.33 0.38
CA LEU A 260 -15.99 2.01 0.97
C LEU A 260 -16.24 2.72 2.28
N LEU A 261 -15.19 3.00 3.07
CA LEU A 261 -15.34 3.50 4.43
C LEU A 261 -15.11 5.01 4.49
N ALA A 262 -16.04 5.71 5.12
CA ALA A 262 -15.93 7.14 5.39
C ALA A 262 -16.06 7.41 6.89
N GLU A 263 -15.24 8.35 7.38
CA GLU A 263 -15.40 8.93 8.70
C GLU A 263 -16.42 10.09 8.62
N PRO A 264 -17.21 10.34 9.68
CA PRO A 264 -18.18 11.43 9.67
C PRO A 264 -17.53 12.82 9.84
N GLY A 265 -18.29 13.85 9.48
CA GLY A 265 -17.90 15.25 9.66
C GLY A 265 -16.64 15.65 8.87
N GLN A 266 -15.81 16.50 9.47
CA GLN A 266 -14.57 17.02 8.86
C GLN A 266 -13.50 15.94 8.65
N ALA A 267 -13.58 14.82 9.39
CA ALA A 267 -12.63 13.73 9.30
C ALA A 267 -12.76 12.94 7.98
N ARG A 268 -13.91 13.03 7.30
CA ARG A 268 -14.21 12.43 6.00
C ARG A 268 -13.08 12.58 4.97
N TYR A 269 -12.50 13.77 4.83
CA TYR A 269 -11.52 14.05 3.77
C TYR A 269 -10.06 13.77 4.14
N TYR A 270 -9.77 13.54 5.42
CA TYR A 270 -8.41 13.33 5.93
C TYR A 270 -8.29 12.09 6.84
N GLY A 271 -9.29 11.22 6.79
CA GLY A 271 -9.53 10.15 7.75
C GLY A 271 -8.69 8.90 7.56
N ASN A 272 -8.61 8.04 8.58
CA ASN A 272 -7.65 6.94 8.69
C ASN A 272 -7.72 5.89 7.56
N PHE A 273 -8.84 5.80 6.84
CA PHE A 273 -9.03 4.85 5.74
C PHE A 273 -8.25 5.22 4.47
N THR A 274 -8.19 6.51 4.11
CA THR A 274 -7.41 6.97 2.94
C THR A 274 -5.91 6.74 3.17
N TRP A 275 -5.48 6.84 4.42
CA TRP A 275 -4.10 6.56 4.85
C TRP A 275 -3.79 5.07 4.79
N SER A 276 -4.78 4.21 5.04
CA SER A 276 -4.65 2.76 4.93
C SER A 276 -4.47 2.35 3.47
N ALA A 277 -5.27 2.93 2.57
CA ALA A 277 -5.09 2.78 1.12
C ALA A 277 -3.69 3.24 0.67
N SER A 278 -3.26 4.42 1.13
CA SER A 278 -1.94 4.98 0.80
C SER A 278 -0.80 4.09 1.31
N ALA A 279 -0.89 3.61 2.56
CA ALA A 279 0.09 2.71 3.16
C ALA A 279 0.25 1.43 2.34
N ALA A 280 -0.89 0.77 2.06
CA ALA A 280 -0.95 -0.48 1.30
C ALA A 280 -0.40 -0.31 -0.12
N TYR A 281 -0.64 0.85 -0.72
CA TYR A 281 -0.14 1.16 -2.04
C TYR A 281 1.38 1.32 -2.04
N VAL A 282 1.93 2.13 -1.13
CA VAL A 282 3.37 2.41 -1.06
C VAL A 282 4.18 1.14 -0.83
N ILE A 283 3.77 0.27 0.12
CA ILE A 283 4.47 -1.00 0.35
C ILE A 283 4.42 -1.95 -0.86
N SER A 284 3.44 -1.77 -1.75
CA SER A 284 3.23 -2.61 -2.93
C SER A 284 3.93 -2.09 -4.17
N LEU A 285 4.49 -0.87 -4.17
CA LEU A 285 5.19 -0.30 -5.34
C LEU A 285 6.38 -1.15 -5.84
N PRO A 286 7.20 -1.79 -4.98
CA PRO A 286 8.22 -2.73 -5.45
C PRO A 286 7.64 -3.91 -6.22
N LEU A 287 6.45 -4.40 -5.84
CA LEU A 287 5.73 -5.43 -6.58
C LEU A 287 5.25 -4.93 -7.94
N LEU A 288 4.72 -3.70 -8.05
CA LEU A 288 4.36 -3.09 -9.34
C LEU A 288 5.54 -3.13 -10.31
N VAL A 289 6.71 -2.67 -9.85
CA VAL A 289 7.93 -2.66 -10.68
C VAL A 289 8.30 -4.08 -11.10
N ARG A 290 8.24 -5.05 -10.18
CA ARG A 290 8.48 -6.45 -10.51
C ARG A 290 7.53 -6.98 -11.57
N LEU A 291 6.24 -6.71 -11.45
CA LEU A 291 5.22 -7.13 -12.42
C LEU A 291 5.41 -6.44 -13.77
N ALA A 292 5.78 -5.16 -13.79
CA ALA A 292 6.06 -4.40 -15.00
C ALA A 292 7.23 -5.00 -15.80
N THR A 293 8.31 -5.42 -15.10
CA THR A 293 9.46 -6.08 -15.76
C THR A 293 9.13 -7.44 -16.37
N ASP A 294 8.05 -8.07 -15.91
CA ASP A 294 7.60 -9.40 -16.34
C ASP A 294 6.77 -9.38 -17.63
N VAL A 295 6.32 -8.20 -18.07
CA VAL A 295 5.48 -8.06 -19.26
C VAL A 295 6.31 -8.28 -20.52
N ARG A 296 5.93 -9.29 -21.31
CA ARG A 296 6.68 -9.68 -22.53
C ARG A 296 6.47 -8.74 -23.70
N SER A 297 5.24 -8.24 -23.91
CA SER A 297 4.93 -7.33 -25.02
C SER A 297 5.72 -6.03 -24.91
N ARG A 298 6.41 -5.64 -25.99
CA ARG A 298 7.19 -4.38 -26.04
C ARG A 298 6.28 -3.16 -25.94
N VAL A 299 5.14 -3.17 -26.65
CA VAL A 299 4.15 -2.08 -26.64
C VAL A 299 3.59 -1.91 -25.23
N CYS A 300 3.16 -3.00 -24.59
CA CYS A 300 2.64 -2.95 -23.22
C CYS A 300 3.69 -2.42 -22.24
N ARG A 301 4.96 -2.83 -22.38
CA ARG A 301 6.06 -2.30 -21.54
C ARG A 301 6.23 -0.79 -21.71
N TRP A 302 6.23 -0.29 -22.93
CA TRP A 302 6.29 1.15 -23.19
C TRP A 302 5.14 1.90 -22.52
N VAL A 303 3.90 1.41 -22.67
CA VAL A 303 2.72 2.00 -22.02
C VAL A 303 2.86 1.99 -20.50
N ILE A 304 3.32 0.88 -19.90
CA ILE A 304 3.53 0.79 -18.45
C ILE A 304 4.59 1.78 -17.98
N VAL A 305 5.72 1.87 -18.69
CA VAL A 305 6.80 2.82 -18.35
C VAL A 305 6.32 4.26 -18.48
N ALA A 306 5.57 4.60 -19.53
CA ALA A 306 5.00 5.92 -19.71
C ALA A 306 4.01 6.28 -18.58
N LEU A 307 3.09 5.38 -18.25
CA LEU A 307 2.15 5.57 -17.14
C LEU A 307 2.87 5.67 -15.80
N PHE A 308 3.86 4.83 -15.56
CA PHE A 308 4.68 4.88 -14.34
C PHE A 308 5.43 6.21 -14.21
N ALA A 309 6.08 6.67 -15.29
CA ALA A 309 6.75 7.96 -15.33
C ALA A 309 5.78 9.11 -15.07
N LEU A 310 4.56 9.02 -15.60
CA LEU A 310 3.51 10.02 -15.37
C LEU A 310 3.07 10.08 -13.89
N HIS A 311 2.95 8.94 -13.20
CA HIS A 311 2.65 8.90 -11.76
C HIS A 311 3.80 9.47 -10.90
N VAL A 312 5.04 9.20 -11.29
CA VAL A 312 6.23 9.77 -10.61
C VAL A 312 6.32 11.28 -10.84
N ALA A 313 6.08 11.73 -12.07
CA ALA A 313 6.02 13.16 -12.40
C ALA A 313 4.89 13.86 -11.64
N ALA A 314 3.73 13.21 -11.49
CA ALA A 314 2.63 13.71 -10.68
C ALA A 314 3.06 13.95 -9.24
N GLY A 315 3.67 12.96 -8.56
CA GLY A 315 4.05 13.17 -7.16
C GLY A 315 5.23 14.14 -6.99
N GLY A 316 6.10 14.27 -8.00
CA GLY A 316 7.10 15.33 -8.09
C GLY A 316 6.47 16.72 -8.16
N LEU A 317 5.44 16.92 -8.99
CA LEU A 317 4.68 18.16 -9.04
C LEU A 317 3.99 18.45 -7.71
N HIS A 318 3.40 17.44 -7.06
CA HIS A 318 2.80 17.60 -5.73
C HIS A 318 3.79 18.04 -4.69
N LEU A 319 4.98 17.42 -4.67
CA LEU A 319 6.06 17.83 -3.77
C LEU A 319 6.51 19.27 -4.06
N TRP A 320 6.60 19.66 -5.33
CA TRP A 320 6.93 21.02 -5.72
C TRP A 320 5.89 22.02 -5.23
N ILE A 321 4.60 21.80 -5.49
CA ILE A 321 3.49 22.66 -5.03
C ILE A 321 3.52 22.78 -3.52
N LEU A 322 3.76 21.68 -2.82
CA LEU A 322 3.84 21.66 -1.38
C LEU A 322 4.94 22.59 -0.84
N VAL A 323 6.12 22.52 -1.44
CA VAL A 323 7.28 23.33 -1.05
C VAL A 323 7.11 24.80 -1.44
N THR A 324 6.56 25.09 -2.62
CA THR A 324 6.50 26.47 -3.15
C THR A 324 5.23 27.23 -2.77
N ALA A 325 4.10 26.56 -2.59
CA ALA A 325 2.83 27.20 -2.21
C ALA A 325 2.68 27.44 -0.70
N GLY A 326 3.72 27.20 0.10
CA GLY A 326 3.75 27.55 1.52
C GLY A 326 2.83 26.69 2.41
N HIS A 327 2.60 25.42 2.06
CA HIS A 327 1.84 24.48 2.88
C HIS A 327 2.73 23.63 3.82
N ILE A 328 3.97 24.09 4.09
CA ILE A 328 4.88 23.60 5.14
C ILE A 328 5.29 24.78 6.02
#